data_AF-A0A354V2E3-F1
#
_entry.id   AF-A0A354V2E3-F1
#
_cell.length_a   1.000
_cell.length_b   1.000
_cell.length_c   1.000
_cell.angle_alpha   90.00
_cell.angle_beta   90.00
_cell.angle_gamma   90.00
#
_symmetry.space_group_name_H-M   'P 1'
#
loop_
_entity.id
_entity.type
_entity.pdbx_description
1 polymer ?
#
loop_
_entity_poly.entity_id
_entity_poly.type
_entity_poly.pdbx_seq_one_letter_code
_entity_poly.pdbx_strand_id
1 'polypeptide(L)'
;MNMKLVSAMAILTAFASTPVAAQQQPNVPKASKAEVQKVLDGIKADKAKLAAYCASAKLDEQMGAIAAKDQKDPKLQSLGAQLDELNKKVGPDFEKIMNSELDEASGALLEDLTKSCK
;
A
#
# COMPACT_ATOMS: atom_id res chain seq x y z
N MET A 1 -16.70 -25.55 49.41
CA MET A 1 -16.87 -27.01 49.20
C MET A 1 -16.90 -27.23 47.69
N ASN A 2 -15.84 -27.77 47.07
CA ASN A 2 -15.36 -29.16 47.04
C ASN A 2 -16.35 -30.16 46.40
N MET A 3 -16.11 -30.53 45.14
CA MET A 3 -15.73 -31.89 44.66
C MET A 3 -15.55 -31.85 43.14
N LYS A 4 -14.32 -31.97 42.63
CA LYS A 4 -13.60 -33.22 42.30
C LYS A 4 -14.25 -34.02 41.17
N LEU A 5 -13.65 -33.93 39.98
CA LEU A 5 -13.45 -35.10 39.13
C LEU A 5 -12.01 -35.06 38.61
N VAL A 6 -11.15 -35.73 39.38
CA VAL A 6 -9.85 -36.22 38.93
C VAL A 6 -10.14 -37.31 37.91
N SER A 7 -9.66 -37.14 36.69
CA SER A 7 -9.40 -38.25 35.79
C SER A 7 -7.99 -38.08 35.25
N ALA A 8 -7.09 -38.87 35.82
CA ALA A 8 -5.70 -39.01 35.41
C ALA A 8 -5.60 -40.27 34.54
N MET A 9 -5.01 -40.13 33.35
CA MET A 9 -4.24 -41.14 32.60
C MET A 9 -3.85 -40.48 31.27
N ALA A 10 -2.71 -39.78 31.18
CA ALA A 10 -1.36 -40.33 30.97
C ALA A 10 -1.23 -41.11 29.65
N ILE A 11 -0.87 -40.42 28.56
CA ILE A 11 0.02 -40.97 27.52
C ILE A 11 0.94 -39.84 27.03
N LEU A 12 2.22 -39.94 27.40
CA LEU A 12 3.33 -39.28 26.75
C LEU A 12 3.39 -39.74 25.29
N THR A 13 3.16 -38.83 24.35
CA THR A 13 3.74 -38.94 23.02
C THR A 13 4.41 -37.62 22.70
N ALA A 14 5.74 -37.66 22.72
CA ALA A 14 6.59 -36.62 22.19
C ALA A 14 6.30 -36.48 20.70
N PHE A 15 5.45 -35.53 20.34
CA PHE A 15 5.46 -34.96 19.00
C PHE A 15 6.36 -33.75 19.08
N ALA A 16 7.45 -33.82 18.31
CA ALA A 16 8.37 -32.72 18.08
C ALA A 16 7.57 -31.43 18.00
N SER A 17 7.92 -30.47 18.84
CA SER A 17 7.52 -29.08 18.71
C SER A 17 8.05 -28.60 17.36
N THR A 18 7.34 -28.91 16.28
CA THR A 18 7.36 -28.06 15.11
C THR A 18 6.92 -26.71 15.65
N PRO A 19 7.75 -25.66 15.53
CA PRO A 19 7.23 -24.33 15.79
C PRO A 19 6.02 -24.23 14.87
N VAL A 20 4.85 -24.07 15.47
CA VAL A 20 3.73 -23.41 14.82
C VAL A 20 4.37 -22.18 14.23
N ALA A 21 4.62 -22.22 12.92
CA ALA A 21 4.85 -21.03 12.15
C ALA A 21 3.56 -20.26 12.40
N ALA A 22 3.60 -19.38 13.40
CA ALA A 22 2.71 -18.25 13.46
C ALA A 22 2.63 -17.79 12.01
N GLN A 23 1.44 -17.81 11.45
CA GLN A 23 1.19 -17.22 10.15
C GLN A 23 1.63 -15.76 10.31
N GLN A 24 2.91 -15.51 10.06
CA GLN A 24 3.46 -14.20 9.86
C GLN A 24 2.69 -13.76 8.64
N GLN A 25 1.63 -12.97 8.86
CA GLN A 25 1.15 -12.07 7.83
C GLN A 25 2.41 -11.51 7.21
N PRO A 26 2.58 -11.60 5.87
CA PRO A 26 3.73 -10.98 5.24
C PRO A 26 3.73 -9.55 5.74
N ASN A 27 4.68 -9.25 6.63
CA ASN A 27 4.80 -7.95 7.25
C ASN A 27 5.39 -7.11 6.12
N VAL A 28 4.52 -6.65 5.22
CA VAL A 28 4.89 -5.76 4.14
C VAL A 28 5.53 -4.59 4.86
N PRO A 29 6.86 -4.40 4.73
CA PRO A 29 7.55 -3.41 5.54
C PRO A 29 6.90 -2.06 5.26
N LYS A 30 6.41 -1.40 6.31
CA LYS A 30 5.87 -0.05 6.17
C LYS A 30 6.95 0.83 5.58
N ALA A 31 6.66 1.48 4.46
CA ALA A 31 7.59 2.44 3.89
C ALA A 31 7.73 3.58 4.89
N SER A 32 8.95 3.80 5.38
CA SER A 32 9.21 4.88 6.33
C SER A 32 9.06 6.23 5.64
N LYS A 33 8.69 7.25 6.40
CA LYS A 33 8.69 8.65 5.94
C LYS A 33 9.96 9.04 5.18
N ALA A 34 11.12 8.58 5.64
CA ALA A 34 12.41 8.89 5.02
C ALA A 34 12.57 8.24 3.62
N GLU A 35 12.12 6.99 3.48
CA GLU A 35 12.09 6.32 2.17
C GLU A 35 11.11 6.99 1.23
N VAL A 36 9.91 7.33 1.72
CA VAL A 36 8.90 8.05 0.94
C VAL A 36 9.45 9.40 0.47
N GLN A 37 9.97 10.22 1.39
CA GLN A 37 10.56 11.52 1.07
C GLN A 37 11.63 11.41 -0.02
N LYS A 38 12.54 10.45 0.09
CA LYS A 38 13.62 10.26 -0.88
C LYS A 38 13.09 9.99 -2.29
N VAL A 39 12.07 9.15 -2.41
CA VAL A 39 11.46 8.86 -3.71
C VAL A 39 10.74 10.09 -4.25
N LEU A 40 9.97 10.81 -3.42
CA LEU A 40 9.27 12.01 -3.88
C LEU A 40 10.24 13.13 -4.30
N ASP A 41 11.36 13.30 -3.60
CA ASP A 41 12.42 14.23 -4.00
C ASP A 41 13.04 13.83 -5.35
N GLY A 42 13.21 12.53 -5.59
CA GLY A 42 13.64 11.99 -6.87
C GLY A 42 12.62 12.25 -8.00
N ILE A 43 11.33 12.20 -7.69
CA ILE A 43 10.26 12.57 -8.64
C ILE A 43 10.31 14.08 -8.93
N LYS A 44 10.42 14.93 -7.90
CA LYS A 44 10.51 16.40 -8.06
C LYS A 44 11.72 16.83 -8.88
N ALA A 45 12.85 16.15 -8.72
CA ALA A 45 14.09 16.45 -9.43
C ALA A 45 14.05 16.07 -10.92
N ASP A 46 13.17 15.14 -11.31
CA ASP A 46 13.03 14.66 -12.68
C ASP A 46 11.73 15.16 -13.31
N LYS A 47 11.86 16.07 -14.29
CA LYS A 47 10.70 16.68 -14.96
C LYS A 47 9.77 15.67 -15.63
N ALA A 48 10.30 14.57 -16.15
CA ALA A 48 9.47 13.56 -16.80
C ALA A 48 8.67 12.76 -15.76
N LYS A 49 9.30 12.38 -14.64
CA LYS A 49 8.61 11.70 -13.54
C LYS A 49 7.59 12.60 -12.88
N LEU A 50 7.93 13.87 -12.63
CA LEU A 50 7.01 14.85 -12.07
C LEU A 50 5.81 15.05 -12.99
N ALA A 51 6.02 15.21 -14.30
CA ALA A 51 4.91 15.35 -15.25
C ALA A 51 4.00 14.10 -15.27
N ALA A 52 4.58 12.90 -15.23
CA ALA A 52 3.82 11.65 -15.16
C ALA A 52 2.99 11.54 -13.85
N TYR A 53 3.59 11.91 -12.72
CA TYR A 53 2.91 11.94 -11.42
C TYR A 53 1.76 12.96 -11.40
N CYS A 54 1.99 14.17 -11.91
CA CYS A 54 0.94 15.19 -11.93
C CYS A 54 -0.23 14.79 -12.85
N ALA A 55 0.07 14.11 -13.96
CA ALA A 55 -0.95 13.54 -14.82
C ALA A 55 -1.72 12.41 -14.12
N SER A 56 -1.05 11.55 -13.33
CA SER A 56 -1.71 10.47 -12.59
C SER A 56 -2.63 11.01 -11.50
N ALA A 57 -2.19 12.01 -10.73
CA ALA A 57 -3.01 12.66 -9.70
C ALA A 57 -4.29 13.28 -10.30
N LYS A 58 -4.19 13.99 -11.43
CA LYS A 58 -5.35 14.56 -12.13
C LYS A 58 -6.30 13.49 -12.69
N LEU A 59 -5.76 12.35 -13.11
CA LEU A 59 -6.55 11.24 -13.62
C LEU A 59 -7.32 10.56 -12.50
N ASP A 60 -6.69 10.35 -11.34
CA ASP A 60 -7.31 9.81 -10.14
C ASP A 60 -8.47 10.69 -9.65
N GLU A 61 -8.29 12.02 -9.64
CA GLU A 61 -9.39 12.98 -9.35
C GLU A 61 -10.57 12.84 -10.32
N GLN A 62 -10.30 12.68 -11.62
CA GLN A 62 -11.34 12.46 -12.63
C GLN A 62 -12.07 11.12 -12.42
N MET A 63 -11.32 10.06 -12.12
CA MET A 63 -11.89 8.75 -11.81
C MET A 63 -12.78 8.83 -10.57
N GLY A 64 -12.35 9.52 -9.51
CA GLY A 64 -13.16 9.76 -8.32
C GLY A 64 -14.46 10.51 -8.63
N ALA A 65 -14.41 11.55 -9.47
CA ALA A 65 -15.58 12.30 -9.90
C ALA A 65 -16.55 11.48 -10.75
N ILE A 66 -16.06 10.54 -11.57
CA ILE A 66 -16.87 9.60 -12.35
C ILE A 66 -17.50 8.55 -11.42
N ALA A 67 -16.69 7.92 -10.56
CA ALA A 67 -17.13 6.88 -9.64
C ALA A 67 -18.18 7.37 -8.63
N ALA A 68 -18.12 8.66 -8.24
CA ALA A 68 -19.13 9.29 -7.41
C ALA A 68 -20.52 9.37 -8.09
N LYS A 69 -20.56 9.35 -9.43
CA LYS A 69 -21.81 9.37 -10.22
C LYS A 69 -22.24 7.95 -10.60
N ASP A 70 -21.30 7.14 -11.06
CA ASP A 70 -21.51 5.75 -11.43
C ASP A 70 -20.22 4.94 -11.22
N GLN A 71 -20.21 4.09 -10.19
CA GLN A 71 -19.09 3.21 -9.88
C GLN A 71 -18.86 2.12 -10.94
N LYS A 72 -19.81 1.90 -11.85
CA LYS A 72 -19.73 0.91 -12.93
C LYS A 72 -19.50 1.55 -14.31
N ASP A 73 -19.21 2.85 -14.37
CA ASP A 73 -18.94 3.51 -15.64
C ASP A 73 -17.75 2.82 -16.33
N PRO A 74 -17.90 2.31 -17.57
CA PRO A 74 -16.84 1.61 -18.29
C PRO A 74 -15.59 2.46 -18.52
N LYS A 75 -15.69 3.80 -18.43
CA LYS A 75 -14.54 4.70 -18.48
C LYS A 75 -13.58 4.46 -17.33
N LEU A 76 -14.05 4.04 -16.16
CA LEU A 76 -13.20 3.79 -14.99
C LEU A 76 -12.14 2.72 -15.29
N GLN A 77 -12.47 1.69 -16.08
CA GLN A 77 -11.51 0.66 -16.49
C GLN A 77 -10.42 1.24 -17.41
N SER A 78 -10.83 2.04 -18.41
CA SER A 78 -9.89 2.65 -19.36
C SER A 78 -9.00 3.70 -18.69
N LEU A 79 -9.54 4.50 -17.78
CA LEU A 79 -8.79 5.48 -17.01
C LEU A 79 -7.87 4.79 -15.99
N GLY A 80 -8.29 3.68 -15.37
CA GLY A 80 -7.44 2.87 -14.49
C GLY A 80 -6.20 2.34 -15.22
N ALA A 81 -6.37 1.82 -16.44
CA ALA A 81 -5.22 1.38 -17.24
C ALA A 81 -4.26 2.52 -17.61
N GLN A 82 -4.79 3.73 -17.87
CA GLN A 82 -3.96 4.92 -18.10
C GLN A 82 -3.24 5.37 -16.83
N LEU A 83 -3.89 5.26 -15.67
CA LEU A 83 -3.30 5.57 -14.37
C LEU A 83 -2.12 4.64 -14.07
N ASP A 84 -2.28 3.34 -14.32
CA ASP A 84 -1.21 2.35 -14.18
C ASP A 84 -0.02 2.64 -15.10
N GLU A 85 -0.26 3.05 -16.35
CA GLU A 85 0.81 3.43 -17.27
C GLU A 85 1.56 4.67 -16.80
N LEU A 86 0.83 5.67 -16.27
CA LEU A 86 1.45 6.87 -15.71
C LEU A 86 2.29 6.54 -14.47
N ASN A 87 1.78 5.71 -13.55
CA ASN A 87 2.52 5.29 -12.36
C ASN A 87 3.81 4.53 -12.72
N LYS A 88 3.77 3.68 -13.76
CA LYS A 88 4.98 3.04 -14.32
C LYS A 88 5.99 4.06 -14.86
N LYS A 89 5.51 5.14 -15.49
CA LYS A 89 6.38 6.24 -15.98
C LYS A 89 6.99 7.07 -14.85
N VAL A 90 6.33 7.18 -13.70
CA VAL A 90 6.93 7.78 -12.49
C VAL A 90 8.12 6.92 -12.02
N GLY A 91 7.92 5.60 -11.99
CA GLY A 91 8.99 4.63 -11.84
C GLY A 91 8.77 3.61 -10.71
N PRO A 92 9.63 2.57 -10.66
CA PRO A 92 9.43 1.41 -9.78
C PRO A 92 9.49 1.75 -8.29
N ASP A 93 10.26 2.77 -7.91
CA ASP A 93 10.33 3.21 -6.51
C ASP A 93 9.01 3.84 -6.05
N PHE A 94 8.31 4.54 -6.94
CA PHE A 94 6.99 5.10 -6.66
C PHE A 94 5.93 3.99 -6.60
N GLU A 95 5.97 3.02 -7.52
CA GLU A 95 5.10 1.84 -7.46
C GLU A 95 5.28 1.09 -6.15
N LYS A 96 6.52 0.96 -5.66
CA LYS A 96 6.80 0.33 -4.36
C LYS A 96 6.08 1.08 -3.23
N ILE A 97 6.13 2.42 -3.21
CA ILE A 97 5.43 3.25 -2.21
C ILE A 97 3.92 3.05 -2.31
N MET A 98 3.34 3.09 -3.51
CA MET A 98 1.90 2.93 -3.72
C MET A 98 1.38 1.53 -3.32
N ASN A 99 2.23 0.51 -3.38
CA ASN A 99 1.92 -0.87 -2.97
C ASN A 99 2.32 -1.19 -1.52
N SER A 100 2.90 -0.23 -0.78
CA SER A 100 3.32 -0.41 0.61
C SER A 100 2.31 0.19 1.58
N GLU A 101 2.22 -0.35 2.80
CA GLU A 101 1.62 0.41 3.88
C GLU A 101 2.49 1.62 4.21
N LEU A 102 1.87 2.80 4.26
CA LEU A 102 2.53 4.04 4.62
C LEU A 102 2.37 4.33 6.12
N ASP A 103 3.37 4.94 6.73
CA ASP A 103 3.16 5.54 8.05
C ASP A 103 2.25 6.79 7.95
N GLU A 104 1.61 7.19 9.04
CA GLU A 104 0.70 8.36 9.06
C GLU A 104 1.40 9.65 8.58
N ALA A 105 2.71 9.76 8.81
CA ALA A 105 3.48 10.94 8.46
C ALA A 105 3.81 11.04 6.96
N SER A 106 3.71 9.93 6.22
CA SER A 106 4.01 9.84 4.79
C SER A 106 2.89 10.37 3.90
N GLY A 107 1.63 10.34 4.37
CA GLY A 107 0.50 10.89 3.63
C GLY A 107 0.66 12.38 3.30
N ALA A 108 1.17 13.16 4.25
CA ALA A 108 1.43 14.59 4.06
C ALA A 108 2.48 14.87 2.96
N LEU A 109 3.40 13.93 2.71
CA LEU A 109 4.43 14.07 1.69
C LEU A 109 3.86 13.93 0.28
N LEU A 110 2.91 13.00 0.09
CA LEU A 110 2.20 12.83 -1.18
C LEU A 110 1.34 14.06 -1.49
N GLU A 111 0.70 14.65 -0.47
CA GLU A 111 -0.06 15.88 -0.63
C GLU A 111 0.85 17.07 -1.03
N ASP A 112 2.03 17.18 -0.43
CA ASP A 112 3.03 18.20 -0.79
C ASP A 112 3.54 18.02 -2.24
N LEU A 113 3.79 16.78 -2.66
CA LEU A 113 4.13 16.49 -4.05
C LEU A 113 3.00 16.87 -5.01
N THR A 114 1.74 16.56 -4.67
CA THR A 114 0.57 16.98 -5.45
C THR A 114 0.47 18.51 -5.56
N LYS A 115 0.76 19.25 -4.48
CA LYS A 115 0.79 20.71 -4.50
C LYS A 115 1.85 21.27 -5.45
N SER A 116 2.97 20.57 -5.63
CA SER A 116 4.03 20.98 -6.57
C SER A 116 3.67 20.81 -8.05
N CYS A 117 2.53 20.18 -8.35
CA CYS A 117 2.00 20.05 -9.71
C CYS A 117 1.26 21.29 -10.22
N LYS A 118 1.11 22.34 -9.40
CA LYS A 118 0.40 23.58 -9.70
C LYS A 118 1.36 24.72 -10.04
#